data_AF-A0A0A0NSD9-F1
#
_entry.id   AF-A0A0A0NSD9-F1
#
_cell.length_a   1.000
_cell.length_b   1.000
_cell.length_c   1.000
_cell.angle_alpha   90.00
_cell.angle_beta   90.00
_cell.angle_gamma   90.00
#
_symmetry.space_group_name_H-M   'P 1'
#
loop_
_entity.id
_entity.type
_entity.pdbx_description
1 polymer ?
#
loop_
_entity_poly.entity_id
_entity_poly.type
_entity_poly.pdbx_seq_one_letter_code
_entity_poly.pdbx_strand_id
1 'polypeptide(L)'
;MSLDLSSVIAATTHWLIRAYPAADGAMNAALAEAQARQAVTVAAWLRYPTTTDAALVTMAGPGGSYRLDWLVDAEPYEIRGPDGVWRTWVDEVVASWAAALLTCSTLASEAVAALADREHAAGSPREFRRLTEPDAHDWQAAPLMRHPDLMACVVDLHRPQLLERLRLLRSDDQTPTSAA
;
A
#
# COMPACT_ATOMS: atom_id res chain seq x y z
N MET A 1 -0.03 23.43 -7.22
CA MET A 1 0.27 22.13 -7.85
C MET A 1 0.29 21.12 -6.72
N SER A 2 -0.78 20.34 -6.56
CA SER A 2 -0.88 19.37 -5.46
C SER A 2 0.20 18.31 -5.69
N LEU A 3 1.16 18.20 -4.76
CA LEU A 3 2.16 17.13 -4.77
C LEU A 3 1.42 15.88 -4.31
N ASP A 4 0.97 15.11 -5.27
CA ASP A 4 0.10 13.97 -5.02
C ASP A 4 0.94 12.68 -4.98
N LEU A 5 0.63 11.82 -4.01
CA LEU A 5 1.23 10.50 -3.83
C LEU A 5 0.97 9.57 -5.02
N SER A 6 0.18 10.00 -6.02
CA SER A 6 -0.07 9.36 -7.31
C SER A 6 1.11 8.60 -7.90
N SER A 7 2.31 9.19 -8.00
CA SER A 7 3.49 8.50 -8.56
C SER A 7 3.94 7.32 -7.70
N VAL A 8 3.96 7.49 -6.37
CA VAL A 8 4.31 6.44 -5.42
C VAL A 8 3.26 5.33 -5.44
N ILE A 9 1.97 5.71 -5.45
CA ILE A 9 0.85 4.77 -5.49
C ILE A 9 0.89 3.95 -6.78
N ALA A 10 1.06 4.60 -7.94
CA ALA A 10 1.12 3.94 -9.23
C ALA A 10 2.33 3.00 -9.34
N ALA A 11 3.53 3.48 -8.98
CA ALA A 11 4.75 2.68 -9.04
C ALA A 11 4.70 1.47 -8.10
N THR A 12 4.23 1.67 -6.86
CA THR A 12 4.17 0.59 -5.86
C THR A 12 3.06 -0.42 -6.18
N THR A 13 1.92 0.04 -6.71
CA THR A 13 0.88 -0.86 -7.24
C THR A 13 1.43 -1.70 -8.38
N HIS A 14 2.14 -1.07 -9.33
CA HIS A 14 2.75 -1.76 -10.46
C HIS A 14 3.78 -2.79 -9.99
N TRP A 15 4.60 -2.45 -8.99
CA TRP A 15 5.55 -3.38 -8.37
C TRP A 15 4.84 -4.63 -7.83
N LEU A 16 3.79 -4.46 -7.03
CA LEU A 16 3.05 -5.58 -6.42
C LEU A 16 2.44 -6.50 -7.47
N ILE A 17 1.80 -5.95 -8.50
CA ILE A 17 1.17 -6.75 -9.56
C ILE A 17 2.21 -7.50 -10.41
N ARG A 18 3.40 -6.92 -10.59
CA ARG A 18 4.49 -7.57 -11.30
C ARG A 18 5.14 -8.69 -10.47
N ALA A 19 5.36 -8.46 -9.18
CA ALA A 19 5.95 -9.45 -8.28
C ALA A 19 4.99 -10.62 -8.02
N TYR A 20 3.68 -10.34 -8.02
CA TYR A 20 2.65 -11.31 -7.69
C TYR A 20 1.48 -11.23 -8.69
N PRO A 21 1.64 -11.86 -9.86
CA PRO A 21 0.65 -11.76 -10.93
C PRO A 21 -0.70 -12.38 -10.52
N ALA A 22 -1.77 -11.80 -11.05
CA ALA A 22 -3.13 -12.30 -10.89
C ALA A 22 -3.30 -13.68 -11.54
N ALA A 23 -4.41 -14.36 -11.21
CA ALA A 23 -4.84 -15.51 -11.99
C ALA A 23 -5.15 -15.09 -13.45
N ASP A 24 -5.05 -16.02 -14.39
CA ASP A 24 -5.24 -15.73 -15.81
C ASP A 24 -6.58 -15.03 -16.11
N GLY A 25 -6.55 -14.12 -17.09
CA GLY A 25 -7.72 -13.42 -17.62
C GLY A 25 -7.79 -11.94 -17.24
N ALA A 26 -8.31 -11.14 -18.17
CA ALA A 26 -8.34 -9.67 -18.04
C ALA A 26 -9.14 -9.17 -16.82
N MET A 27 -10.24 -9.85 -16.47
CA MET A 27 -11.05 -9.50 -15.29
C MET A 27 -10.26 -9.71 -13.99
N ASN A 28 -9.57 -10.84 -13.86
CA ASN A 28 -8.76 -11.15 -12.68
C ASN A 28 -7.60 -10.16 -12.54
N ALA A 29 -6.94 -9.81 -13.65
CA ALA A 29 -5.91 -8.78 -13.67
C ALA A 29 -6.45 -7.42 -13.19
N ALA A 30 -7.59 -6.98 -13.71
CA ALA A 30 -8.20 -5.70 -13.33
C ALA A 30 -8.63 -5.67 -11.86
N LEU A 31 -9.20 -6.76 -11.33
CA LEU A 31 -9.60 -6.87 -9.93
C LEU A 31 -8.39 -6.89 -9.00
N ALA A 32 -7.36 -7.67 -9.31
CA ALA A 32 -6.12 -7.71 -8.53
C ALA A 32 -5.45 -6.33 -8.49
N GLU A 33 -5.38 -5.63 -9.63
CA GLU A 33 -4.84 -4.28 -9.71
C GLU A 33 -5.66 -3.27 -8.89
N ALA A 34 -7.00 -3.33 -8.96
CA ALA A 34 -7.86 -2.47 -8.16
C ALA A 34 -7.67 -2.69 -6.66
N GLN A 35 -7.54 -3.94 -6.22
CA GLN A 35 -7.33 -4.29 -4.82
C GLN A 35 -5.93 -3.89 -4.32
N ALA A 36 -4.89 -4.17 -5.10
CA ALA A 36 -3.52 -3.74 -4.79
C ALA A 36 -3.45 -2.22 -4.68
N ARG A 37 -4.11 -1.50 -5.60
CA ARG A 37 -4.19 -0.03 -5.55
C ARG A 37 -4.85 0.47 -4.26
N GLN A 38 -5.96 -0.13 -3.82
CA GLN A 38 -6.59 0.23 -2.55
C GLN A 38 -5.63 0.05 -1.36
N ALA A 39 -4.95 -1.09 -1.29
CA ALA A 39 -3.98 -1.36 -0.23
C ALA A 39 -2.82 -0.36 -0.22
N VAL A 40 -2.28 -0.06 -1.39
CA VAL A 40 -1.18 0.90 -1.57
C VAL A 40 -1.61 2.32 -1.21
N THR A 41 -2.82 2.74 -1.60
CA THR A 41 -3.36 4.05 -1.23
C THR A 41 -3.48 4.18 0.29
N VAL A 42 -4.07 3.21 0.97
CA VAL A 42 -4.19 3.20 2.45
C VAL A 42 -2.80 3.24 3.10
N ALA A 43 -1.87 2.41 2.64
CA ALA A 43 -0.50 2.38 3.15
C ALA A 43 0.24 3.72 2.94
N ALA A 44 0.10 4.33 1.76
CA ALA A 44 0.71 5.61 1.44
C ALA A 44 0.17 6.74 2.33
N TRP A 45 -1.15 6.78 2.57
CA TRP A 45 -1.77 7.78 3.44
C TRP A 45 -1.40 7.59 4.91
N LEU A 46 -1.20 6.36 5.38
CA LEU A 46 -0.68 6.10 6.72
C LEU A 46 0.77 6.58 6.88
N ARG A 47 1.59 6.39 5.84
CA ARG A 47 3.03 6.72 5.82
C ARG A 47 3.29 8.22 5.65
N TYR A 48 2.50 8.86 4.80
CA TYR A 48 2.61 10.27 4.45
C TYR A 48 1.30 10.99 4.78
N PRO A 49 0.96 11.17 6.07
CA PRO A 49 -0.36 11.60 6.50
C PRO A 49 -0.72 13.04 6.13
N THR A 50 0.26 13.89 5.82
CA THR A 50 0.03 15.30 5.48
C THR A 50 0.45 15.63 4.05
N THR A 51 -0.05 16.75 3.55
CA THR A 51 0.40 17.32 2.26
C THR A 51 1.89 17.69 2.27
N THR A 52 2.45 18.05 3.43
CA THR A 52 3.88 18.35 3.58
C THR A 52 4.71 17.08 3.43
N ASP A 53 4.26 15.96 4.01
CA ASP A 53 4.92 14.67 3.85
C ASP A 53 4.93 14.21 2.38
N ALA A 54 3.81 14.38 1.67
CA ALA A 54 3.70 14.11 0.23
C ALA A 54 4.64 14.99 -0.61
N ALA A 55 4.82 16.26 -0.22
CA ALA A 55 5.76 17.16 -0.86
C ALA A 55 7.22 16.72 -0.65
N LEU A 56 7.56 16.35 0.59
CA LEU A 56 8.90 15.91 0.96
C LEU A 56 9.30 14.63 0.22
N VAL A 57 8.42 13.63 0.13
CA VAL A 57 8.73 12.40 -0.64
C VAL A 57 8.87 12.69 -2.14
N THR A 58 8.11 13.63 -2.69
CA THR A 58 8.26 14.01 -4.09
C THR A 58 9.63 14.64 -4.37
N MET A 59 10.20 15.36 -3.39
CA MET A 59 11.53 15.97 -3.50
C MET A 59 12.68 14.99 -3.21
N ALA A 60 12.55 14.16 -2.18
CA ALA A 60 13.61 13.26 -1.73
C ALA A 60 13.62 11.92 -2.49
N GLY A 61 12.47 11.53 -3.05
CA GLY A 61 12.22 10.21 -3.58
C GLY A 61 11.89 9.17 -2.48
N PRO A 62 11.14 8.11 -2.82
CA PRO A 62 10.73 7.06 -1.87
C PRO A 62 11.76 5.94 -1.63
N GLY A 63 12.93 6.01 -2.27
CA GLY A 63 14.04 5.04 -2.08
C GLY A 63 14.12 3.93 -3.13
N GLY A 64 13.00 3.57 -3.77
CA GLY A 64 12.96 2.65 -4.92
C GLY A 64 12.83 1.16 -4.58
N SER A 65 12.72 0.31 -5.61
CA SER A 65 12.39 -1.12 -5.47
C SER A 65 13.56 -2.06 -5.24
N TYR A 66 14.81 -1.59 -5.20
CA TYR A 66 15.99 -2.46 -5.30
C TYR A 66 15.99 -3.66 -4.33
N ARG A 67 15.73 -3.42 -3.04
CA ARG A 67 15.73 -4.48 -2.02
C ARG A 67 14.49 -5.38 -2.12
N LEU A 68 13.35 -4.81 -2.49
CA LEU A 68 12.14 -5.57 -2.77
C LEU A 68 12.33 -6.53 -3.95
N ASP A 69 12.93 -6.05 -5.05
CA ASP A 69 13.23 -6.85 -6.24
C ASP A 69 14.17 -8.01 -5.90
N TRP A 70 15.20 -7.76 -5.06
CA TRP A 70 16.10 -8.81 -4.58
C TRP A 70 15.38 -9.87 -3.72
N LEU A 71 14.41 -9.45 -2.91
CA LEU A 71 13.72 -10.30 -1.96
C LEU A 71 12.67 -11.22 -2.61
N VAL A 72 12.12 -10.83 -3.76
CA VAL A 72 11.20 -11.66 -4.55
C VAL A 72 11.89 -12.38 -5.72
N ASP A 73 13.23 -12.37 -5.74
CA ASP A 73 14.06 -12.91 -6.83
C ASP A 73 13.62 -12.43 -8.22
N ALA A 74 13.26 -11.14 -8.32
CA ALA A 74 12.85 -10.54 -9.58
C ALA A 74 14.06 -10.31 -10.51
N GLU A 75 13.79 -10.33 -11.82
CA GLU A 75 14.75 -9.99 -12.87
C GLU A 75 15.57 -8.72 -12.53
N PRO A 76 16.86 -8.67 -12.90
CA PRO A 76 17.80 -7.65 -12.44
C PRO A 76 17.27 -6.23 -12.58
N TYR A 77 17.55 -5.41 -11.56
CA TYR A 77 17.26 -3.99 -11.47
C TYR A 77 18.02 -3.18 -12.54
N GLU A 78 17.57 -3.24 -13.80
CA GLU A 78 18.10 -2.40 -14.87
C GLU A 78 17.33 -1.07 -14.93
N ILE A 79 17.89 -0.03 -14.30
CA ILE A 79 17.35 1.34 -14.38
C ILE A 79 17.53 1.93 -15.79
N ARG A 80 18.46 1.39 -16.60
CA ARG A 80 18.83 1.95 -17.91
C ARG A 80 17.81 1.63 -19.00
N GLY A 81 16.64 2.26 -18.89
CA GLY A 81 15.59 2.25 -19.90
C GLY A 81 14.38 3.06 -19.40
N PRO A 82 13.48 3.50 -20.31
CA PRO A 82 12.24 4.18 -19.92
C PRO A 82 11.39 3.31 -18.96
N ASP A 83 11.51 1.99 -19.06
CA ASP A 83 10.82 1.00 -18.21
C ASP A 83 11.46 0.81 -16.82
N GLY A 84 12.58 1.48 -16.53
CA GLY A 84 13.27 1.41 -15.23
C GLY A 84 12.90 2.55 -14.27
N VAL A 85 12.40 3.68 -14.79
CA VAL A 85 12.21 4.92 -14.01
C VAL A 85 11.12 4.79 -12.93
N TRP A 86 10.05 4.03 -13.19
CA TRP A 86 9.01 3.82 -12.18
C TRP A 86 9.54 3.11 -10.93
N ARG A 87 10.62 2.31 -11.05
CA ARG A 87 11.23 1.61 -9.92
C ARG A 87 11.83 2.54 -8.88
N THR A 88 12.26 3.75 -9.26
CA THR A 88 12.76 4.74 -8.30
C THR A 88 11.64 5.41 -7.51
N TRP A 89 10.39 5.25 -7.96
CA TRP A 89 9.19 5.76 -7.31
C TRP A 89 8.48 4.73 -6.44
N VAL A 90 9.01 3.51 -6.33
CA VAL A 90 8.52 2.50 -5.40
C VAL A 90 8.95 2.87 -3.98
N ASP A 91 8.03 2.76 -3.02
CA ASP A 91 8.33 2.90 -1.60
C ASP A 91 8.28 1.53 -0.93
N GLU A 92 9.40 1.10 -0.35
CA GLU A 92 9.53 -0.21 0.33
C GLU A 92 8.57 -0.35 1.51
N VAL A 93 8.39 0.72 2.28
CA VAL A 93 7.52 0.71 3.46
C VAL A 93 6.05 0.62 3.02
N VAL A 94 5.66 1.41 2.02
CA VAL A 94 4.31 1.36 1.46
C VAL A 94 4.03 -0.01 0.84
N ALA A 95 4.98 -0.60 0.12
CA ALA A 95 4.83 -1.95 -0.45
C ALA A 95 4.63 -3.01 0.64
N SER A 96 5.47 -2.97 1.69
CA SER A 96 5.39 -3.88 2.83
C SER A 96 4.09 -3.74 3.60
N TRP A 97 3.65 -2.51 3.86
CA TRP A 97 2.38 -2.23 4.52
C TRP A 97 1.20 -2.67 3.66
N ALA A 98 1.19 -2.35 2.37
CA ALA A 98 0.15 -2.80 1.44
C ALA A 98 0.04 -4.33 1.39
N ALA A 99 1.17 -5.04 1.35
CA ALA A 99 1.19 -6.51 1.44
C ALA A 99 0.58 -7.01 2.76
N ALA A 100 0.88 -6.35 3.89
CA ALA A 100 0.29 -6.70 5.18
C ALA A 100 -1.23 -6.48 5.21
N LEU A 101 -1.73 -5.43 4.55
CA LEU A 101 -3.16 -5.14 4.44
C LEU A 101 -3.88 -6.13 3.52
N LEU A 102 -3.27 -6.51 2.39
CA LEU A 102 -3.81 -7.52 1.45
C LEU A 102 -3.92 -8.91 2.08
N THR A 103 -3.03 -9.24 3.01
CA THR A 103 -2.98 -10.56 3.66
C THR A 103 -3.78 -10.64 4.96
N CYS A 104 -4.34 -9.53 5.45
CA CYS A 104 -5.06 -9.47 6.73
C CYS A 104 -6.20 -8.44 6.69
N SER A 105 -7.44 -8.89 6.42
CA SER A 105 -8.61 -8.02 6.29
C SER A 105 -8.98 -7.27 7.58
N THR A 106 -8.68 -7.84 8.76
CA THR A 106 -8.87 -7.14 10.05
C THR A 106 -7.93 -5.97 10.18
N LEU A 107 -6.65 -6.15 9.81
CA LEU A 107 -5.65 -5.08 9.80
C LEU A 107 -6.00 -4.00 8.74
N ALA A 108 -6.50 -4.42 7.58
CA ALA A 108 -7.04 -3.51 6.57
C ALA A 108 -8.19 -2.65 7.08
N SER A 109 -9.13 -3.26 7.81
CA SER A 109 -10.28 -2.55 8.38
C SER A 109 -9.85 -1.53 9.44
N GLU A 110 -8.89 -1.90 10.30
CA GLU A 110 -8.31 -0.98 11.28
C GLU A 110 -7.59 0.20 10.60
N ALA A 111 -6.81 -0.08 9.56
CA ALA A 111 -6.09 0.94 8.80
C ALA A 111 -7.03 1.94 8.11
N VAL A 112 -8.09 1.44 7.46
CA VAL A 112 -9.09 2.30 6.81
C VAL A 112 -9.85 3.14 7.83
N ALA A 113 -10.23 2.55 8.97
CA ALA A 113 -10.90 3.28 10.04
C ALA A 113 -10.03 4.42 10.61
N ALA A 114 -8.73 4.19 10.79
CA ALA A 114 -7.80 5.20 11.29
C ALA A 114 -7.59 6.39 10.33
N LEU A 115 -8.00 6.27 9.07
CA LEU A 115 -7.90 7.32 8.06
C LEU A 115 -9.15 8.20 7.95
N ALA A 116 -10.29 7.82 8.54
CA ALA A 116 -11.61 8.43 8.29
C ALA A 116 -11.67 9.96 8.51
N ASP A 117 -10.82 10.52 9.38
CA ASP A 117 -10.80 11.95 9.74
C ASP A 117 -9.50 12.68 9.30
N ARG A 118 -8.71 12.12 8.38
CA ARG A 118 -7.35 12.63 8.04
C ARG A 118 -7.31 13.45 6.75
N GLU A 119 -6.28 14.29 6.59
CA GLU A 119 -6.15 15.27 5.49
C GLU A 119 -6.31 14.68 4.08
N HIS A 120 -5.83 13.44 3.86
CA HIS A 120 -5.95 12.76 2.57
C HIS A 120 -7.31 12.08 2.36
N ALA A 121 -8.11 11.90 3.41
CA ALA A 121 -9.40 11.23 3.37
C ALA A 121 -10.51 12.18 2.91
N ALA A 122 -10.42 12.65 1.66
CA ALA A 122 -11.55 13.27 0.96
C ALA A 122 -12.51 12.22 0.34
N GLY A 123 -12.31 10.93 0.62
CA GLY A 123 -13.01 9.79 0.01
C GLY A 123 -13.95 9.05 0.97
N SER A 124 -14.99 8.42 0.41
CA SER A 124 -15.94 7.63 1.19
C SER A 124 -15.30 6.32 1.67
N PRO A 125 -15.60 5.81 2.89
CA PRO A 125 -15.18 4.47 3.34
C PRO A 125 -15.52 3.33 2.37
N ARG A 126 -16.52 3.53 1.49
CA ARG A 126 -16.87 2.59 0.42
C ARG A 126 -15.78 2.41 -0.64
N GLU A 127 -14.86 3.36 -0.76
CA GLU A 127 -13.77 3.33 -1.75
C GLU A 127 -12.76 2.20 -1.50
N PHE A 128 -12.70 1.66 -0.28
CA PHE A 128 -11.77 0.60 0.12
C PHE A 128 -12.45 -0.76 0.36
N ARG A 129 -13.70 -0.94 -0.10
CA ARG A 129 -14.48 -2.16 0.18
C ARG A 129 -13.79 -3.45 -0.30
N ARG A 130 -13.08 -3.44 -1.44
CA ARG A 130 -12.40 -4.65 -1.94
C ARG A 130 -11.22 -5.07 -1.07
N LEU A 131 -10.69 -4.14 -0.29
CA LEU A 131 -9.63 -4.40 0.68
C LEU A 131 -10.18 -4.90 2.01
N THR A 132 -11.25 -4.29 2.53
CA THR A 132 -11.80 -4.60 3.87
C THR A 132 -12.80 -5.76 3.86
N GLU A 133 -13.61 -5.87 2.80
CA GLU A 133 -14.67 -6.87 2.61
C GLU A 133 -14.59 -7.49 1.20
N PRO A 134 -13.49 -8.19 0.88
CA PRO A 134 -13.30 -8.82 -0.43
C PRO A 134 -14.38 -9.87 -0.73
N ASP A 135 -14.99 -9.78 -1.92
CA ASP A 135 -15.99 -10.74 -2.37
C ASP A 135 -15.34 -11.99 -3.01
N ALA A 136 -16.15 -13.00 -3.36
CA ALA A 136 -15.65 -14.24 -3.93
C ALA A 136 -14.84 -14.05 -5.23
N HIS A 137 -15.14 -13.02 -6.02
CA HIS A 137 -14.39 -12.70 -7.23
C HIS A 137 -13.07 -12.01 -6.90
N ASP A 138 -13.02 -11.16 -5.87
CA ASP A 138 -11.76 -10.58 -5.37
C ASP A 138 -10.81 -11.70 -4.90
N TRP A 139 -11.29 -12.66 -4.11
CA TRP A 139 -10.50 -13.84 -3.69
C TRP A 139 -10.04 -14.71 -4.87
N GLN A 140 -10.86 -14.81 -5.93
CA GLN A 140 -10.49 -15.55 -7.13
C GLN A 140 -9.55 -14.77 -8.05
N ALA A 141 -9.56 -13.44 -8.02
CA ALA A 141 -8.70 -12.62 -8.85
C ALA A 141 -7.27 -12.50 -8.30
N ALA A 142 -7.11 -12.50 -6.97
CA ALA A 142 -5.84 -12.28 -6.29
C ALA A 142 -5.31 -13.59 -5.65
N PRO A 143 -4.39 -14.33 -6.31
CA PRO A 143 -3.73 -15.49 -5.72
C PRO A 143 -3.06 -15.17 -4.38
N LEU A 144 -2.60 -13.92 -4.21
CA LEU A 144 -2.02 -13.40 -2.97
C LEU A 144 -2.89 -13.56 -1.74
N MET A 145 -4.21 -13.44 -1.90
CA MET A 145 -5.12 -13.63 -0.79
C MET A 145 -5.23 -15.12 -0.41
N ARG A 146 -5.10 -16.02 -1.39
CA ARG A 146 -5.16 -17.47 -1.18
C ARG A 146 -3.85 -18.03 -0.60
N HIS A 147 -2.74 -17.34 -0.86
CA HIS A 147 -1.40 -17.74 -0.43
C HIS A 147 -0.68 -16.56 0.24
N PRO A 148 -1.17 -16.11 1.42
CA PRO A 148 -0.58 -14.97 2.12
C PRO A 148 0.87 -15.22 2.57
N ASP A 149 1.26 -16.49 2.68
CA ASP A 149 2.61 -16.95 2.97
C ASP A 149 3.64 -16.53 1.91
N LEU A 150 3.22 -16.37 0.65
CA LEU A 150 4.10 -15.92 -0.44
C LEU A 150 4.57 -14.48 -0.24
N MET A 151 3.83 -13.66 0.49
CA MET A 151 4.21 -12.27 0.79
C MET A 151 4.92 -12.11 2.13
N ALA A 152 5.11 -13.19 2.90
CA ALA A 152 5.62 -13.11 4.28
C ALA A 152 6.95 -12.33 4.36
N CYS A 153 7.87 -12.59 3.43
CA CYS A 153 9.16 -11.89 3.36
C CYS A 153 9.01 -10.38 3.17
N VAL A 154 8.04 -9.93 2.36
CA VAL A 154 7.77 -8.50 2.11
C VAL A 154 7.02 -7.88 3.29
N VAL A 155 6.05 -8.60 3.85
CA VAL A 155 5.25 -8.17 5.00
C VAL A 155 6.14 -7.93 6.22
N ASP A 156 7.03 -8.87 6.53
CA ASP A 156 7.82 -8.83 7.75
C ASP A 156 8.87 -7.71 7.79
N LEU A 157 9.22 -7.11 6.64
CA LEU A 157 10.16 -5.98 6.57
C LEU A 157 9.72 -4.79 7.44
N HIS A 158 8.44 -4.40 7.34
CA HIS A 158 7.93 -3.19 7.97
C HIS A 158 6.62 -3.38 8.75
N ARG A 159 6.13 -4.61 8.92
CA ARG A 159 4.93 -4.89 9.73
C ARG A 159 4.98 -4.31 11.15
N PRO A 160 6.10 -4.37 11.91
CA PRO A 160 6.15 -3.74 13.24
C PRO A 160 5.89 -2.23 13.20
N GLN A 161 6.35 -1.55 12.14
CA GLN A 161 6.19 -0.11 11.98
C GLN A 161 4.74 0.26 11.64
N LEU A 162 4.05 -0.57 10.86
CA LEU A 162 2.61 -0.41 10.59
C LEU A 162 1.79 -0.52 11.88
N LEU A 163 2.06 -1.57 12.67
CA LEU A 163 1.32 -1.80 13.92
C LEU A 163 1.54 -0.66 14.92
N GLU A 164 2.76 -0.17 15.04
CA GLU A 164 3.06 0.99 15.88
C GLU A 164 2.36 2.25 15.37
N ARG A 165 2.36 2.47 14.05
CA ARG A 165 1.67 3.62 13.44
C ARG A 165 0.16 3.61 13.75
N LEU A 166 -0.50 2.46 13.62
CA LEU A 166 -1.93 2.31 13.94
C LEU A 166 -2.20 2.47 15.44
N ARG A 167 -1.29 1.98 16.30
CA ARG A 167 -1.38 2.18 17.76
C ARG A 167 -1.33 3.67 18.13
N LEU A 168 -0.42 4.43 17.52
CA LEU A 168 -0.29 5.86 17.76
C LEU A 168 -1.54 6.61 17.30
N LEU A 169 -2.06 6.32 16.10
CA LEU A 169 -3.28 6.95 15.59
C LEU A 169 -4.49 6.74 16.51
N ARG A 170 -4.67 5.51 17.02
CA ARG A 170 -5.74 5.22 17.98
C ARG A 170 -5.56 5.95 19.31
N SER A 171 -4.31 6.21 19.72
CA SER A 171 -4.02 6.91 20.96
C SER A 171 -4.34 8.40 20.83
N ASP A 172 -4.05 9.01 19.68
CA ASP A 172 -4.38 10.40 19.37
C ASP A 172 -5.90 10.65 19.45
N ASP A 173 -6.72 9.73 18.89
CA ASP A 173 -8.18 9.82 18.93
C ASP A 173 -8.78 9.69 20.34
N GLN A 174 -8.06 9.03 21.26
CA GLN A 174 -8.50 8.82 22.65
C GLN A 174 -8.14 9.96 23.59
N THR A 175 -7.31 10.93 23.16
CA THR A 175 -6.96 12.10 23.97
C THR A 175 -8.21 12.98 24.10
N PRO A 176 -8.89 13.03 25.26
CA PRO A 176 -10.03 13.92 25.41
C PRO A 176 -9.48 15.34 25.42
N THR A 177 -10.09 16.23 24.65
CA THR A 177 -10.01 17.68 24.85
C THR A 177 -10.54 18.00 26.25
N SER A 178 -9.70 17.81 27.26
CA SER A 178 -9.92 18.25 28.63
C SER A 178 -8.93 19.36 28.91
N ALA A 179 -9.29 20.56 28.46
CA ALA A 179 -8.78 21.85 28.86
C ALA A 179 -9.67 22.89 28.15
N ALA A 180 -10.14 23.98 28.74
CA ALA A 180 -10.22 24.50 30.11
C ALA A 180 -11.21 25.68 29.98
#